data_AF-A0A1V4I0E5-F1
#
_entry.id   AF-A0A1V4I0E5-F1
#
_cell.length_a   1.000
_cell.length_b   1.000
_cell.length_c   1.000
_cell.angle_alpha   90.00
_cell.angle_beta   90.00
_cell.angle_gamma   90.00
#
_symmetry.space_group_name_H-M   'P 1'
#
loop_
_entity.id
_entity.type
_entity.pdbx_description
1 polymer ?
#
loop_
_entity_poly.entity_id
_entity_poly.type
_entity_poly.pdbx_seq_one_letter_code
_entity_poly.pdbx_strand_id
1 'polypeptide(L)'
;MEAHTVNDLITTAYRSTPRMKPMLNGRPDPQLARALEHVPPRSIEKAKATSEDFEAMFLNSMFSQMTSGLKGEGPFGDTPGTGVWRSMLTEQYSRSFAKAGGVGVSDAVFRALIMQQASQTKPSSKESA
;
A
#
# COMPACT_ATOMS: atom_id res chain seq x y z
N MET A 1 37.13 -21.46 39.93
CA MET A 1 37.34 -20.33 39.01
C MET A 1 36.90 -20.84 37.64
N GLU A 2 35.61 -20.71 37.34
CA GLU A 2 35.04 -21.26 36.11
C GLU A 2 34.52 -20.14 35.22
N ALA A 3 34.93 -20.24 33.95
CA ALA A 3 34.79 -19.27 32.90
C ALA A 3 33.37 -19.27 32.33
N HIS A 4 32.53 -18.35 32.79
CA HIS A 4 31.23 -18.06 32.18
C HIS A 4 30.99 -16.55 32.19
N THR A 5 31.62 -15.80 31.29
CA THR A 5 31.27 -14.38 31.05
C THR A 5 31.95 -13.80 29.81
N VAL A 6 31.96 -14.55 28.71
CA VAL A 6 32.48 -14.02 27.41
C VAL A 6 31.40 -13.92 26.33
N ASN A 7 30.15 -14.26 26.62
CA ASN A 7 29.09 -14.31 25.59
C ASN A 7 28.14 -13.10 25.56
N ASP A 8 28.43 -12.03 26.30
CA ASP A 8 27.55 -10.85 26.38
C ASP A 8 27.91 -9.71 25.41
N LEU A 9 28.91 -9.89 24.53
CA LEU A 9 29.43 -8.80 23.70
C LEU A 9 29.13 -8.88 22.19
N ILE A 10 28.30 -9.83 21.73
CA ILE A 10 27.99 -9.96 20.28
C ILE A 10 26.51 -9.61 19.96
N THR A 11 25.65 -9.48 20.97
CA THR A 11 24.18 -9.35 20.75
C THR A 11 23.67 -7.89 20.76
N THR A 12 24.54 -6.88 20.64
CA THR A 12 24.13 -5.46 20.75
C THR A 12 24.19 -4.68 19.41
N ALA A 13 24.70 -5.26 18.33
CA ALA A 13 25.09 -4.47 17.14
C ALA A 13 24.05 -4.33 16.00
N TYR A 14 22.80 -4.81 16.14
CA TYR A 14 21.77 -4.64 15.09
C TYR A 14 20.66 -3.66 15.49
N ARG A 15 21.00 -2.55 16.17
CA ARG A 15 20.03 -1.48 16.41
C ARG A 15 20.03 -0.46 15.27
N SER A 16 18.86 -0.39 14.64
CA SER A 16 18.26 0.73 13.90
C SER A 16 18.89 1.15 12.57
N THR A 17 18.47 0.48 11.50
CA THR A 17 18.22 1.18 10.23
C THR A 17 17.11 2.22 10.49
N PRO A 18 17.22 3.47 10.00
CA PRO A 18 16.11 4.41 10.10
C PRO A 18 15.01 3.92 9.15
N ARG A 19 14.05 3.14 9.66
CA ARG A 19 12.77 2.98 8.97
C ARG A 19 12.14 4.37 8.93
N MET A 20 11.96 4.93 7.72
CA MET A 20 11.05 6.07 7.57
C MET A 20 9.76 5.72 8.31
N LYS A 21 9.33 6.60 9.21
CA LYS A 21 8.14 6.36 10.01
C LYS A 21 6.97 6.27 9.04
N PRO A 22 6.13 5.21 9.09
CA PRO A 22 4.93 5.16 8.28
C PRO A 22 4.11 6.43 8.51
N MET A 23 3.61 7.04 7.44
CA MET A 23 2.84 8.29 7.51
C MET A 23 1.42 8.03 7.01
N LEU A 24 0.44 8.67 7.64
CA LEU A 24 -0.93 8.77 7.15
C LEU A 24 -1.25 10.26 6.99
N ASN A 25 -1.59 10.70 5.77
CA ASN A 25 -1.94 12.09 5.46
C ASN A 25 -0.93 13.12 6.00
N GLY A 26 0.37 12.83 5.83
CA GLY A 26 1.45 13.70 6.31
C GLY A 26 1.68 13.67 7.83
N ARG A 27 0.98 12.82 8.59
CA ARG A 27 1.18 12.63 10.03
C ARG A 27 1.85 11.29 10.32
N PRO A 28 2.77 11.20 11.29
CA PRO A 28 3.34 9.93 11.70
C PRO A 28 2.25 8.96 12.16
N ASP A 29 2.38 7.71 11.76
CA ASP A 29 1.44 6.64 12.09
C ASP A 29 2.08 5.60 13.03
N PRO A 30 1.98 5.83 14.36
CA PRO A 30 2.59 4.94 15.34
C PRO A 30 1.91 3.57 15.41
N GLN A 31 0.64 3.46 14.99
CA GLN A 31 -0.08 2.19 15.04
C GLN A 31 0.43 1.24 13.97
N LEU A 32 0.59 1.73 12.74
CA LEU A 32 1.19 0.95 11.66
C LEU A 32 2.64 0.60 11.95
N ALA A 33 3.41 1.53 12.52
CA ALA A 33 4.79 1.24 12.93
C ALA A 33 4.86 0.03 13.87
N ARG A 34 4.00 -0.02 14.90
CA ARG A 34 3.93 -1.16 15.84
C ARG A 34 3.47 -2.45 15.17
N ALA A 35 2.48 -2.40 14.28
CA ALA A 35 2.03 -3.59 13.58
C ALA A 35 3.10 -4.18 12.65
N LEU A 36 3.86 -3.34 11.97
CA LEU A 36 4.98 -3.76 11.10
C LEU A 36 6.13 -4.43 11.87
N GLU A 37 6.19 -4.32 13.20
CA GLU A 37 7.13 -5.07 14.04
C GLU A 37 6.69 -6.53 14.23
N HIS A 38 5.38 -6.79 14.15
CA HIS A 38 4.78 -8.09 14.44
C HIS A 38 4.40 -8.88 13.18
N VAL A 39 4.60 -8.31 11.99
CA VAL A 39 4.31 -8.95 10.71
C VAL A 39 5.61 -9.33 10.03
N PRO A 40 5.76 -10.57 9.53
CA PRO A 40 6.99 -11.01 8.88
C PRO A 40 7.24 -10.25 7.55
N PRO A 41 8.50 -9.98 7.16
CA PRO A 41 8.84 -9.17 5.99
C PRO A 41 8.17 -9.62 4.68
N ARG A 42 8.10 -10.94 4.45
CA ARG A 42 7.45 -11.51 3.27
C ARG A 42 5.95 -11.18 3.18
N SER A 43 5.26 -11.12 4.32
CA SER A 43 3.85 -10.74 4.37
C SER A 43 3.66 -9.24 4.14
N ILE A 44 4.62 -8.41 4.56
CA ILE A 44 4.66 -6.97 4.27
C ILE A 44 4.80 -6.74 2.77
N GLU A 45 5.76 -7.39 2.12
CA GLU A 45 5.96 -7.29 0.67
C GLU A 45 4.72 -7.74 -0.12
N LYS A 46 4.13 -8.87 0.30
CA LYS A 46 2.88 -9.35 -0.30
C LYS A 46 1.73 -8.36 -0.12
N ALA A 47 1.56 -7.81 1.08
CA ALA A 47 0.52 -6.81 1.35
C ALA A 47 0.71 -5.55 0.49
N LYS A 48 1.95 -5.11 0.29
CA LYS A 48 2.26 -3.98 -0.59
C LYS A 48 1.83 -4.27 -2.03
N ALA A 49 2.28 -5.38 -2.61
CA ALA A 49 1.93 -5.77 -3.97
C ALA A 49 0.41 -5.91 -4.16
N THR A 50 -0.28 -6.60 -3.23
CA THR A 50 -1.74 -6.75 -3.28
C THR A 50 -2.47 -5.41 -3.22
N SER A 51 -1.93 -4.43 -2.50
CA SER A 51 -2.56 -3.10 -2.38
C SER A 51 -2.36 -2.27 -3.64
N GLU A 52 -1.19 -2.37 -4.28
CA GLU A 52 -0.91 -1.76 -5.58
C GLU A 52 -1.81 -2.37 -6.68
N ASP A 53 -1.95 -3.70 -6.71
CA ASP A 53 -2.84 -4.40 -7.64
C ASP A 53 -4.31 -3.97 -7.45
N PHE A 54 -4.75 -3.80 -6.21
CA PHE A 54 -6.09 -3.31 -5.90
C PHE A 54 -6.31 -1.90 -6.46
N GLU A 55 -5.34 -0.99 -6.26
CA GLU A 55 -5.43 0.37 -6.79
C GLU A 55 -5.45 0.36 -8.33
N ALA A 56 -4.68 -0.52 -8.98
CA ALA A 56 -4.74 -0.67 -10.44
C ALA A 56 -6.13 -1.12 -10.93
N MET A 57 -6.75 -2.11 -10.28
CA MET A 57 -8.12 -2.53 -10.59
C MET A 57 -9.15 -1.43 -10.35
N PHE A 58 -8.98 -0.68 -9.26
CA PHE A 58 -9.82 0.46 -8.93
C PHE A 58 -9.73 1.55 -10.00
N LEU A 59 -8.51 1.94 -10.40
CA LEU A 59 -8.28 2.93 -11.45
C LEU A 59 -8.85 2.46 -12.78
N ASN A 60 -8.66 1.19 -13.15
CA ASN A 60 -9.27 0.63 -14.36
C ASN A 60 -10.79 0.78 -14.35
N SER A 61 -11.44 0.46 -13.22
CA SER A 61 -12.88 0.59 -13.06
C SER A 61 -13.33 2.05 -13.14
N MET A 62 -12.57 2.97 -12.53
CA MET A 62 -12.85 4.40 -12.56
C MET A 62 -12.72 4.97 -13.97
N PHE A 63 -11.65 4.65 -14.71
CA PHE A 63 -11.49 5.05 -16.11
C PHE A 63 -12.56 4.44 -17.00
N SER A 64 -12.95 3.19 -16.76
CA SER A 64 -14.04 2.53 -17.49
C SER A 64 -15.37 3.27 -17.28
N GLN A 65 -15.69 3.68 -16.05
CA GLN A 65 -16.89 4.48 -15.74
C GLN A 65 -16.83 5.89 -16.34
N MET A 66 -15.66 6.53 -16.26
CA MET A 66 -15.45 7.87 -16.82
C MET A 66 -15.58 7.86 -18.35
N THR A 67 -15.14 6.79 -19.01
CA THR A 67 -15.22 6.67 -20.48
C THR A 67 -16.57 6.14 -20.97
N SER A 68 -17.24 5.29 -20.19
CA SER A 68 -18.56 4.76 -20.54
C SER A 68 -19.66 5.83 -20.52
N GLY A 69 -19.58 6.79 -19.59
CA GLY A 69 -20.48 7.95 -19.54
C GLY A 69 -20.29 8.96 -20.67
N LEU A 70 -19.25 8.80 -21.50
CA LEU A 70 -18.98 9.69 -22.63
C LEU A 70 -19.36 9.10 -24.00
N LYS A 71 -19.98 7.92 -24.04
CA LYS A 71 -20.55 7.37 -25.27
C LYS A 71 -21.74 8.23 -25.70
N GLY A 72 -21.68 8.82 -26.89
CA GLY A 72 -22.79 9.58 -27.48
C GLY A 72 -23.02 10.99 -26.92
N GLU A 73 -22.78 11.26 -25.63
CA GLU A 73 -23.07 12.56 -25.01
C GLU A 73 -21.82 13.23 -24.44
N GLY A 74 -21.47 14.39 -25.00
CA GLY A 74 -20.31 15.21 -24.64
C GLY A 74 -19.99 16.20 -25.76
N PRO A 75 -19.24 17.30 -25.51
CA PRO A 75 -19.00 18.37 -26.48
C PRO A 75 -18.32 17.92 -27.80
N PHE A 76 -17.82 16.68 -27.85
CA PHE A 76 -17.17 16.09 -29.01
C PHE A 76 -18.03 15.05 -29.75
N GLY A 77 -19.16 14.61 -29.17
CA GLY A 77 -20.06 13.61 -29.77
C GLY A 77 -19.41 12.25 -30.01
N ASP A 78 -20.01 11.49 -30.94
CA ASP A 78 -19.61 10.13 -31.37
C ASP A 78 -19.01 10.10 -32.78
N THR A 79 -18.36 11.21 -33.21
CA THR A 79 -17.75 11.25 -34.54
C THR A 79 -16.46 10.39 -34.59
N PRO A 80 -16.14 9.73 -35.72
CA PRO A 80 -14.99 8.82 -35.83
C PRO A 80 -13.63 9.42 -35.43
N GLY A 81 -13.46 10.75 -35.49
CA GLY A 81 -12.22 11.45 -35.11
C GLY A 81 -12.03 11.66 -33.60
N THR A 82 -13.03 11.39 -32.77
CA THR A 82 -13.03 11.74 -31.33
C THR A 82 -12.30 10.72 -30.46
N GLY A 83 -12.19 9.47 -30.92
CA GLY A 83 -11.51 8.41 -30.19
C GLY A 83 -10.06 8.73 -29.86
N VAL A 84 -9.32 9.36 -30.79
CA VAL A 84 -7.91 9.73 -30.59
C VAL A 84 -7.75 10.77 -29.47
N TRP A 85 -8.57 11.82 -29.50
CA TRP A 85 -8.56 12.87 -28.47
C TRP A 85 -8.95 12.33 -27.09
N ARG A 86 -9.94 11.43 -27.03
CA ARG A 86 -10.35 10.74 -25.80
C ARG A 86 -9.21 9.89 -25.23
N SER A 87 -8.50 9.13 -26.06
CA SER A 87 -7.34 8.35 -25.64
C SER A 87 -6.21 9.24 -25.13
N MET A 88 -5.91 10.35 -25.80
CA MET A 88 -4.88 11.30 -25.34
C MET A 88 -5.23 11.92 -23.99
N LEU A 89 -6.48 12.32 -23.75
CA LEU A 89 -6.93 12.83 -22.47
C LEU A 89 -6.83 11.78 -21.36
N THR A 90 -7.31 10.56 -21.61
CA THR A 90 -7.20 9.43 -20.66
C THR A 90 -5.75 9.13 -20.32
N GLU A 91 -4.85 9.21 -21.30
CA GLU A 91 -3.42 9.00 -21.10
C GLU A 91 -2.81 10.11 -20.23
N GLN A 92 -3.15 11.38 -20.47
CA GLN A 92 -2.68 12.49 -19.63
C GLN A 92 -3.20 12.38 -18.20
N TYR A 93 -4.48 12.02 -18.02
CA TYR A 93 -5.04 11.78 -16.69
C TYR A 93 -4.31 10.63 -16.00
N SER A 94 -4.15 9.49 -16.66
CA SER A 94 -3.42 8.32 -16.15
C SER A 94 -2.00 8.67 -15.70
N ARG A 95 -1.26 9.43 -16.52
CA ARG A 95 0.09 9.91 -16.18
C ARG A 95 0.09 10.87 -15.00
N SER A 96 -0.90 11.75 -14.91
CA SER A 96 -1.03 12.68 -13.79
C SER A 96 -1.26 11.95 -12.47
N PHE A 97 -2.11 10.91 -12.46
CA PHE A 97 -2.33 10.06 -11.29
C PHE A 97 -1.07 9.27 -10.91
N ALA A 98 -0.41 8.62 -11.88
CA ALA A 98 0.83 7.89 -11.62
C ALA A 98 1.94 8.81 -11.06
N LYS A 99 2.11 10.01 -11.63
CA LYS A 99 3.09 11.01 -11.17
C LYS A 99 2.77 11.55 -9.77
N ALA A 100 1.49 11.63 -9.41
CA ALA A 100 1.06 12.02 -8.07
C ALA A 100 1.26 10.90 -7.01
N GLY A 101 1.71 9.71 -7.43
CA GLY A 101 1.87 8.55 -6.54
C GLY A 101 0.60 7.71 -6.42
N GLY A 102 -0.30 7.77 -7.41
CA GLY A 102 -1.61 7.12 -7.36
C GLY A 102 -2.68 8.03 -6.76
N VAL A 103 -3.76 7.43 -6.28
CA VAL A 103 -4.85 8.12 -5.57
C VAL A 103 -4.76 7.92 -4.05
N GLY A 104 -3.80 7.11 -3.59
CA GLY A 104 -3.56 6.82 -2.17
C GLY A 104 -4.45 5.70 -1.62
N VAL A 105 -5.15 4.97 -2.49
CA VAL A 105 -6.01 3.86 -2.08
C VAL A 105 -5.17 2.65 -1.68
N SER A 106 -4.06 2.42 -2.38
CA SER A 106 -3.08 1.37 -2.05
C SER A 106 -2.52 1.53 -0.63
N ASP A 107 -2.19 2.75 -0.20
CA ASP A 107 -1.70 3.01 1.17
C ASP A 107 -2.74 2.64 2.25
N ALA A 108 -4.02 2.96 2.01
CA ALA A 108 -5.10 2.65 2.93
C ALA A 108 -5.36 1.13 3.02
N VAL A 109 -5.36 0.44 1.88
CA VAL A 109 -5.52 -1.02 1.82
C VAL A 109 -4.34 -1.72 2.46
N PHE A 110 -3.11 -1.26 2.19
CA PHE A 110 -1.89 -1.78 2.79
C PHE A 110 -1.95 -1.70 4.31
N ARG A 111 -2.29 -0.51 4.84
CA ARG A 111 -2.46 -0.32 6.28
C ARG A 111 -3.47 -1.32 6.86
N ALA A 112 -4.63 -1.47 6.23
CA ALA A 112 -5.67 -2.39 6.70
C ALA A 112 -5.19 -3.86 6.71
N LEU A 113 -4.52 -4.30 5.65
CA LEU A 113 -3.95 -5.65 5.55
C LEU A 113 -2.90 -5.89 6.64
N ILE A 114 -2.01 -4.93 6.89
CA ILE A 114 -1.00 -5.04 7.95
C ILE A 114 -1.65 -5.09 9.34
N MET A 115 -2.65 -4.24 9.61
CA MET A 115 -3.40 -4.28 10.88
C MET A 115 -4.05 -5.66 11.11
N GLN A 116 -4.64 -6.22 10.06
CA GLN A 116 -5.27 -7.54 10.11
C GLN A 116 -4.24 -8.66 10.29
N GLN A 117 -3.10 -8.61 9.62
CA GLN A 117 -2.06 -9.63 9.77
C GLN A 117 -1.41 -9.58 11.16
N ALA A 118 -1.22 -8.36 11.70
CA ALA A 118 -0.69 -8.18 13.04
C ALA A 118 -1.65 -8.67 14.14
N SER A 119 -2.96 -8.58 13.94
CA SER A 119 -3.94 -9.13 14.89
C SER A 119 -3.96 -10.65 14.91
N GLN A 120 -3.76 -11.29 13.75
CA GLN A 120 -3.72 -12.75 13.61
C GLN A 120 -2.41 -13.37 14.10
N THR A 121 -1.31 -12.61 14.11
CA THR A 121 0.01 -13.09 14.54
C THR A 121 0.18 -13.05 16.07
N LYS A 122 -0.75 -12.43 16.81
CA LYS A 122 -0.76 -12.52 18.29
C LYS A 122 -1.09 -13.96 18.70
N PRO A 123 -0.23 -14.65 19.48
CA PRO A 123 -0.55 -15.99 19.94
C PRO A 123 -1.83 -15.95 20.78
N SER A 124 -2.81 -16.77 20.39
CA SER A 124 -4.04 -17.03 21.12
C SER A 124 -3.71 -17.36 22.57
N SER A 125 -4.12 -16.52 23.51
CA SER A 125 -4.11 -16.81 24.94
C SER A 125 -5.08 -17.95 25.24
N LYS A 126 -4.62 -19.19 25.09
CA LYS A 126 -5.29 -20.38 25.58
C LYS A 126 -4.26 -21.28 26.26
N GLU A 127 -3.98 -21.00 27.52
CA GLU A 127 -3.56 -22.03 28.50
C GLU A 127 -3.60 -21.43 29.91
N SER A 128 -4.67 -21.72 30.67
CA SER A 128 -4.73 -21.86 32.14
C SER A 128 -6.18 -21.79 32.62
N ALA A 129 -6.86 -22.93 32.57
CA ALA A 129 -7.89 -23.34 33.52
C ALA A 129 -7.82 -24.87 33.63
#